data_AF-A0A563VJ59-F1
#
_entry.id   AF-A0A563VJ59-F1
#
_cell.length_a   1.000
_cell.length_b   1.000
_cell.length_c   1.000
_cell.angle_alpha   90.00
_cell.angle_beta   90.00
_cell.angle_gamma   90.00
#
_symmetry.space_group_name_H-M   'P 1'
#
loop_
_entity.id
_entity.type
_entity.pdbx_description
1 polymer ?
#
loop_
_entity_poly.entity_id
_entity_poly.type
_entity_poly.pdbx_seq_one_letter_code
_entity_poly.pdbx_strand_id
1 'polypeptide(L)'
;MNQIKLLGCTTYQNLDNQWLIEIPTDHRKLLLQEHKNNKWLLISNGDPQMFLNTRQILQYIKKIQKNPLIFKTKEAAISSK
;
A
#
# COMPACT_ATOMS: atom_id res chain seq x y z
N MET A 1 9.54 8.40 9.97
CA MET A 1 10.00 8.24 8.57
C MET A 1 11.04 7.12 8.36
N ASN A 2 12.05 6.94 9.22
CA ASN A 2 13.09 5.90 9.02
C ASN A 2 12.57 4.47 8.86
N GLN A 3 11.47 4.10 9.54
CA GLN A 3 10.93 2.74 9.43
C GLN A 3 10.36 2.43 8.03
N ILE A 4 9.87 3.41 7.27
CA ILE A 4 9.24 3.16 5.97
C ILE A 4 10.30 2.98 4.87
N LYS A 5 11.40 3.74 4.93
CA LYS A 5 12.57 3.53 4.06
C LYS A 5 13.23 2.17 4.30
N LEU A 6 13.28 1.72 5.55
CA LEU A 6 13.79 0.38 5.90
C LEU A 6 12.92 -0.76 5.37
N LEU A 7 11.65 -0.48 5.05
CA LEU A 7 10.71 -1.44 4.46
C LEU A 7 10.73 -1.38 2.92
N GLY A 8 11.76 -0.80 2.31
CA GLY A 8 11.92 -0.72 0.84
C GLY A 8 10.82 0.08 0.14
N CYS A 9 10.02 0.85 0.88
CA CYS A 9 8.97 1.67 0.32
C CYS A 9 9.56 2.99 -0.20
N THR A 10 9.10 3.42 -1.37
CA THR A 10 9.46 4.74 -1.93
C THR A 10 8.55 5.79 -1.32
N THR A 11 9.08 6.96 -0.98
CA THR A 11 8.30 8.05 -0.39
C THR A 11 8.61 9.35 -1.13
N TYR A 12 7.57 10.04 -1.57
CA TYR A 12 7.66 11.30 -2.31
C TYR A 12 6.46 12.19 -1.98
N GLN A 13 6.49 13.47 -2.39
CA GLN A 13 5.36 14.37 -2.23
C GLN A 13 4.67 14.58 -3.59
N ASN A 14 3.34 14.68 -3.59
CA ASN A 14 2.59 15.09 -4.77
C ASN A 14 2.62 16.62 -4.98
N LEU A 15 2.00 17.09 -6.06
CA LEU A 15 1.90 18.51 -6.39
C LEU A 15 1.14 19.33 -5.32
N ASP A 16 0.28 18.68 -4.54
CA ASP A 16 -0.46 19.28 -3.43
C ASP A 16 0.30 19.25 -2.09
N ASN A 17 1.61 18.94 -2.10
CA ASN A 17 2.47 18.77 -0.93
C ASN A 17 2.04 17.65 0.04
N GLN A 18 1.22 16.70 -0.41
CA GLN A 18 0.81 15.54 0.38
C GLN A 18 1.83 14.41 0.23
N TRP A 19 2.18 13.77 1.34
CA TRP A 19 3.08 12.62 1.31
C TRP A 19 2.43 11.41 0.65
N LEU A 20 3.16 10.78 -0.27
CA LEU A 20 2.83 9.53 -0.93
C LEU A 20 3.87 8.47 -0.57
N ILE A 21 3.41 7.28 -0.23
CA ILE A 21 4.27 6.11 0.01
C ILE A 21 3.87 5.02 -0.98
N GLU A 22 4.82 4.62 -1.81
CA GLU A 22 4.67 3.49 -2.72
C GLU A 22 5.23 2.24 -2.08
N ILE A 23 4.37 1.22 -1.99
CA ILE A 23 4.70 -0.08 -1.42
C ILE A 23 5.05 -1.00 -2.60
N PRO A 24 6.30 -1.49 -2.68
CA PRO A 24 6.69 -2.42 -3.74
C PRO A 24 5.91 -3.73 -3.57
N THR A 25 5.10 -4.07 -4.57
CA THR A 25 4.47 -5.39 -4.66
C THR A 25 4.60 -5.93 -6.08
N ASP A 26 4.77 -7.24 -6.22
CA ASP A 26 5.10 -7.88 -7.51
C ASP A 26 4.00 -7.75 -8.58
N HIS A 27 2.75 -7.50 -8.18
CA HIS A 27 1.59 -7.59 -9.07
C HIS A 27 0.61 -6.42 -8.95
N ARG A 28 0.75 -5.56 -7.94
CA ARG A 28 -0.17 -4.45 -7.68
C ARG A 28 0.57 -3.17 -7.36
N LYS A 29 0.06 -2.05 -7.86
CA LYS A 29 0.53 -0.73 -7.42
C LYS A 29 -0.23 -0.36 -6.16
N LEU A 30 0.44 -0.45 -5.01
CA LEU A 30 -0.10 -0.01 -3.74
C LEU A 30 0.52 1.34 -3.37
N LEU A 31 -0.35 2.33 -3.18
CA LEU A 31 0.01 3.67 -2.77
C LEU A 31 -0.71 4.02 -1.47
N LEU A 32 -0.03 4.73 -0.59
CA LEU A 32 -0.61 5.35 0.58
C LEU A 32 -0.47 6.85 0.44
N GLN A 33 -1.59 7.55 0.35
CA GLN A 33 -1.63 9.00 0.26
C GLN A 33 -1.99 9.58 1.62
N GLU A 34 -1.21 10.54 2.08
CA GLU A 34 -1.49 11.29 3.29
C GLU A 34 -2.82 12.01 3.17
N HIS A 35 -3.61 11.93 4.23
CA HIS A 35 -4.88 12.59 4.35
C HIS A 35 -4.98 13.30 5.70
N LYS A 36 -5.92 14.25 5.80
CA LYS A 36 -6.17 14.99 7.04
C LYS A 36 -6.44 14.05 8.22
N ASN A 37 -6.11 14.52 9.43
CA ASN A 37 -6.32 13.84 10.70
C ASN A 37 -5.47 12.57 10.91
N ASN A 38 -4.20 12.58 10.49
CA ASN A 38 -3.27 11.44 10.63
C ASN A 38 -3.81 10.15 10.00
N LYS A 39 -4.61 10.30 8.94
CA LYS A 39 -5.13 9.20 8.14
C LYS A 39 -4.39 9.14 6.82
N TRP A 40 -4.41 7.97 6.22
CA TRP A 40 -3.83 7.71 4.93
C TRP A 40 -4.84 6.96 4.08
N LEU A 41 -5.00 7.36 2.84
CA LEU A 41 -5.80 6.66 1.87
C LEU A 41 -4.96 5.55 1.23
N LEU A 42 -5.39 4.30 1.40
CA LEU A 42 -4.85 3.18 0.65
C LEU A 42 -5.46 3.19 -0.75
N ILE A 43 -4.60 3.23 -1.75
CA ILE A 43 -4.96 3.20 -3.17
C ILE A 43 -4.33 1.94 -3.76
N SER A 44 -5.13 1.14 -4.46
CA SER A 44 -4.70 -0.10 -5.12
C SER A 44 -5.01 -0.01 -6.60
N ASN A 45 -3.98 -0.10 -7.45
CA ASN A 45 -4.10 0.00 -8.92
C ASN A 45 -4.81 1.27 -9.41
N GLY A 46 -4.71 2.37 -8.65
CA GLY A 46 -5.37 3.64 -8.96
C GLY A 46 -6.73 3.83 -8.28
N ASP A 47 -7.33 2.76 -7.73
CA ASP A 47 -8.62 2.81 -7.06
C ASP A 47 -8.47 3.06 -5.55
N PRO A 48 -9.09 4.11 -4.99
CA PRO A 48 -9.21 4.32 -3.56
C PRO A 48 -9.89 3.13 -2.87
N GLN A 49 -9.25 2.55 -1.86
CA GLN A 49 -9.76 1.40 -1.13
C GLN A 49 -10.37 1.81 0.21
N MET A 50 -9.53 2.31 1.12
CA MET A 50 -9.93 2.63 2.49
C MET A 50 -8.97 3.59 3.18
N PHE A 51 -9.45 4.23 4.25
CA PHE A 51 -8.61 5.04 5.12
C PHE A 51 -8.01 4.20 6.24
N LEU A 52 -6.70 4.34 6.43
CA LEU A 52 -5.92 3.70 7.47
C LEU A 52 -5.26 4.77 8.35
N ASN A 53 -5.12 4.48 9.64
CA ASN A 53 -4.22 5.27 10.48
C ASN A 53 -2.77 4.78 10.36
N THR A 54 -1.82 5.60 10.82
CA THR A 54 -0.38 5.30 10.75
C THR A 54 -0.01 3.94 11.37
N ARG A 55 -0.70 3.51 12.44
CA ARG A 55 -0.43 2.22 13.09
C ARG A 55 -0.89 1.05 12.21
N GLN A 56 -2.06 1.16 11.59
CA GLN A 56 -2.59 0.16 10.66
C GLN A 56 -1.70 0.03 9.43
N ILE A 57 -1.15 1.13 8.91
CA ILE A 57 -0.21 1.13 7.79
C ILE A 57 1.03 0.31 8.10
N LEU A 58 1.67 0.56 9.24
CA LEU A 58 2.88 -0.16 9.62
C LEU A 58 2.61 -1.66 9.76
N GLN A 59 1.44 -2.05 10.28
CA GLN A 59 1.02 -3.44 10.34
C GLN A 59 0.75 -4.02 8.95
N TYR A 60 0.13 -3.25 8.06
CA TYR A 60 -0.20 -3.66 6.71
C TYR A 60 1.05 -3.90 5.86
N ILE A 61 2.00 -2.95 5.87
CA ILE A 61 3.29 -3.09 5.17
C ILE A 61 4.06 -4.31 5.70
N LYS A 62 4.12 -4.48 7.03
CA LYS A 62 4.77 -5.66 7.63
C LYS A 62 4.10 -6.99 7.22
N LYS A 63 2.77 -7.02 7.06
CA LYS A 63 2.04 -8.20 6.58
C LYS A 63 2.37 -8.52 5.12
N ILE A 64 2.41 -7.51 4.25
CA ILE A 64 2.77 -7.66 2.83
C ILE A 64 4.17 -8.25 2.71
N GLN A 65 5.14 -7.69 3.44
CA GLN A 65 6.53 -8.16 3.37
C GLN A 65 6.75 -9.56 3.95
N LYS A 66 6.04 -9.92 5.01
CA LYS A 66 6.13 -11.27 5.59
C LYS A 66 5.47 -12.34 4.73
N ASN A 67 4.52 -11.96 3.88
CA ASN A 67 3.74 -12.88 3.04
C ASN A 67 3.40 -12.24 1.69
N PRO A 68 4.35 -12.17 0.75
CA PRO A 68 4.10 -11.66 -0.60
C PRO A 68 3.04 -12.47 -1.36
N LEU A 69 2.77 -13.71 -0.94
CA LEU A 69 1.80 -14.63 -1.54
C LEU A 69 0.33 -14.34 -1.21
N ILE A 70 0.00 -13.54 -0.18
CA ILE A 70 -1.41 -13.28 0.21
C ILE A 70 -2.17 -12.46 -0.85
N PHE A 71 -1.47 -11.77 -1.74
CA PHE A 71 -2.10 -11.01 -2.84
C PHE A 71 -2.18 -11.78 -4.16
N LYS A 72 -1.70 -13.04 -4.21
CA LYS A 72 -1.81 -13.91 -5.40
C LYS A 72 -3.19 -14.54 -5.59
N THR A 73 -4.11 -14.44 -4.62
CA THR A 73 -5.38 -15.17 -4.70
C THR A 73 -6.55 -14.24 -4.92
N LYS A 74 -6.88 -14.02 -6.21
CA LYS A 74 -8.26 -13.94 -6.72
C LYS A 74 -8.41 -14.01 -8.26
N GLU A 75 -7.36 -14.35 -9.02
CA GLU A 75 -7.46 -14.50 -10.50
C GLU A 75 -7.29 -15.93 -11.03
N ALA A 76 -7.23 -16.96 -10.17
CA ALA A 76 -7.07 -18.35 -10.61
C ALA A 76 -8.34 -19.21 -10.42
N ALA A 77 -9.53 -18.64 -10.58
CA ALA A 77 -10.79 -19.40 -10.47
C ALA A 77 -11.79 -19.12 -11.60
N ILE A 78 -11.32 -18.87 -12.83
CA ILE A 78 -12.16 -18.99 -14.03
C ILE A 78 -11.27 -19.45 -15.20
N SER A 79 -11.07 -20.77 -15.34
CA SER A 79 -11.05 -21.47 -16.64
C SER A 79 -10.60 -22.91 -16.41
N SER A 80 -11.57 -23.79 -16.18
CA SER A 80 -11.44 -25.21 -16.51
C SER A 80 -12.81 -25.63 -17.03
N LYS A 81 -12.93 -25.59 -18.35
CA LYS A 81 -13.95 -26.26 -19.13
C LYS A 81 -13.23 -27.06 -20.20
#